data_AF-A0A2A3HLT8-F1
#
_entry.id   AF-A0A2A3HLT8-F1
#
_cell.length_a   1.000
_cell.length_b   1.000
_cell.length_c   1.000
_cell.angle_alpha   90.00
_cell.angle_beta   90.00
_cell.angle_gamma   90.00
#
_symmetry.space_group_name_H-M   'P 1'
#
loop_
_entity.id
_entity.type
_entity.pdbx_description
1 polymer ?
#
loop_
_entity_poly.entity_id
_entity_poly.type
_entity_poly.pdbx_seq_one_letter_code
_entity_poly.pdbx_strand_id
1 'polypeptide(L)' 'MDLVQQLEQELVALKHEYEKFIKGNKSAGTRARKVLQNIKRTCQDLRVSIQGVKKESDGKKPEEEGDAS' A
#
# COMPACT_ATOMS: atom_id res chain seq x y z
N MET A 1 7.48 5.46 -8.40
CA MET A 1 7.50 3.99 -8.22
C MET A 1 6.09 3.58 -7.86
N ASP A 2 5.51 2.60 -8.55
CA ASP A 2 4.15 2.14 -8.27
C ASP A 2 4.08 1.40 -6.91
N LEU A 3 2.92 1.45 -6.24
CA LEU A 3 2.69 0.85 -4.92
C LEU A 3 2.84 -0.67 -4.95
N VAL A 4 2.49 -1.33 -6.06
CA VAL A 4 2.68 -2.78 -6.22
C VAL A 4 4.18 -3.10 -6.30
N GLN A 5 4.93 -2.34 -7.11
CA GLN A 5 6.39 -2.51 -7.21
C GLN A 5 7.10 -2.25 -5.87
N GLN A 6 6.64 -1.26 -5.10
CA GLN A 6 7.19 -1.01 -3.75
C GLN A 6 6.92 -2.20 -2.82
N LEU A 7 5.71 -2.76 -2.85
CA LEU A 7 5.35 -3.93 -2.05
C LEU A 7 6.22 -5.15 -2.40
N GLU A 8 6.51 -5.38 -3.68
CA GLU A 8 7.42 -6.45 -4.12
C GLU A 8 8.82 -6.30 -3.55
N GLN A 9 9.38 -5.08 -3.56
CA GLN A 9 10.70 -4.81 -2.97
C GLN A 9 10.71 -5.01 -1.45
N GLU A 10 9.66 -4.56 -0.77
CA GLU A 10 9.52 -4.77 0.67
C GLU A 10 9.42 -6.26 1.02
N LEU A 11 8.76 -7.07 0.18
CA LEU A 11 8.73 -8.52 0.33
C LEU A 11 10.11 -9.17 0.13
N VAL A 12 10.91 -8.73 -0.84
CA VAL A 12 12.29 -9.20 -1.00
C VAL A 12 13.13 -8.86 0.23
N ALA A 13 13.02 -7.62 0.73
CA ALA A 13 13.72 -7.20 1.94
C ALA A 13 13.30 -8.02 3.18
N LEU A 14 11.99 -8.33 3.30
CA LEU A 14 11.48 -9.16 4.38
C LEU A 14 12.09 -10.56 4.33
N LYS A 15 12.11 -11.21 3.16
CA LYS A 15 12.70 -12.55 2.99
C LYS A 15 14.16 -12.56 3.46
N HIS A 16 14.96 -11.59 3.02
CA HIS A 16 16.37 -11.50 3.40
C HIS A 16 16.57 -11.28 4.91
N GLU A 17 15.80 -10.39 5.54
CA GLU A 17 15.93 -10.15 6.98
C GLU A 17 15.40 -11.32 7.81
N TYR A 18 14.33 -11.96 7.36
CA TYR A 18 13.76 -13.13 8.02
C TYR A 18 14.73 -14.32 7.97
N GLU A 19 15.35 -14.60 6.83
CA GLU A 19 16.37 -15.66 6.72
C GLU A 19 17.55 -15.42 7.67
N LYS A 20 18.06 -14.17 7.73
CA LYS A 20 19.13 -13.80 8.69
C LYS A 20 18.68 -13.99 10.14
N PHE A 21 17.42 -13.64 10.45
CA PHE A 21 16.86 -13.81 11.78
C PHE A 21 16.77 -15.28 12.19
N ILE A 22 16.28 -16.16 11.31
CA ILE A 22 16.21 -17.61 11.56
C ILE A 22 17.62 -18.20 11.74
N LYS A 23 18.64 -17.64 11.10
CA LYS A 23 20.06 -17.98 11.30
C LYS A 23 20.66 -17.39 12.60
N GLY A 24 19.84 -16.84 13.50
CA GLY A 24 20.26 -16.35 14.82
C GLY A 24 20.61 -14.86 14.90
N ASN A 25 20.52 -14.11 13.80
CA ASN A 25 20.78 -12.67 13.83
C ASN A 25 19.60 -11.90 14.45
N LYS A 26 19.65 -11.65 15.76
CA LYS A 26 18.58 -10.94 16.50
C LYS A 26 18.27 -9.54 15.95
N SER A 27 19.28 -8.81 15.49
CA SER A 27 19.07 -7.47 14.91
C SER A 27 18.32 -7.51 13.58
N ALA A 28 18.45 -8.60 12.82
CA ALA A 28 17.63 -8.83 11.62
C ALA A 28 16.14 -8.98 11.97
N GLY A 29 15.80 -9.53 13.14
CA GLY A 29 14.41 -9.56 13.62
C GLY A 29 13.81 -8.17 13.85
N THR A 30 14.59 -7.21 14.35
CA THR A 30 14.14 -5.81 14.47
C THR A 30 13.91 -5.17 13.10
N ARG A 31 14.81 -5.43 12.13
CA ARG A 31 14.63 -4.93 10.76
C ARG A 31 13.45 -5.59 10.06
N ALA A 32 13.27 -6.90 10.18
CA ALA A 32 12.11 -7.62 9.64
C ALA A 32 10.78 -7.07 10.15
N ARG A 33 10.67 -6.77 11.45
CA ARG A 33 9.47 -6.11 12.01
C ARG A 33 9.24 -4.72 11.42
N LYS A 34 10.29 -3.93 11.20
CA LYS A 34 10.17 -2.63 10.53
C LYS A 34 9.71 -2.77 9.07
N VAL A 35 10.24 -3.74 8.33
CA VAL A 35 9.81 -4.04 6.96
C VAL A 35 8.33 -4.46 6.95
N LEU A 36 7.89 -5.29 7.89
CA LEU A 36 6.47 -5.67 8.02
C LEU A 36 5.55 -4.47 8.29
N GLN A 37 5.99 -3.49 9.10
CA GLN A 37 5.21 -2.26 9.29
C GLN A 37 5.11 -1.42 8.01
N ASN A 38 6.18 -1.38 7.21
CA ASN A 38 6.15 -0.71 5.92
C ASN A 38 5.18 -1.41 4.96
N ILE A 39 5.25 -2.75 4.84
CA ILE A 39 4.31 -3.56 4.04
C ILE A 39 2.87 -3.26 4.42
N LYS A 40 2.56 -3.23 5.73
CA LYS A 40 1.21 -2.91 6.22
C LYS A 40 0.73 -1.55 5.70
N ARG A 41 1.60 -0.52 5.74
CA ARG A 41 1.28 0.81 5.24
C ARG A 41 1.10 0.82 3.73
N THR A 42 2.03 0.24 2.97
CA THR A 42 1.97 0.16 1.51
C THR A 42 0.68 -0.53 1.03
N CYS A 43 0.28 -1.63 1.69
CA CYS A 43 -0.99 -2.30 1.42
C CYS A 43 -2.21 -1.42 1.71
N GLN A 44 -2.17 -0.63 2.80
CA GLN A 44 -3.25 0.29 3.14
C GLN A 44 -3.37 1.40 2.09
N ASP A 45 -2.24 1.98 1.67
CA ASP A 45 -2.20 3.03 0.66
C ASP A 45 -2.71 2.50 -0.69
N LEU A 46 -2.32 1.29 -1.08
CA LEU A 46 -2.83 0.61 -2.27
C LEU A 46 -4.35 0.40 -2.19
N ARG A 47 -4.87 -0.05 -1.04
CA ARG A 47 -6.31 -0.21 -0.83
C ARG A 47 -7.07 1.11 -1.00
N VAL A 48 -6.55 2.19 -0.40
CA VAL A 48 -7.15 3.53 -0.50
C VAL A 48 -7.10 4.04 -1.94
N SER A 49 -5.99 3.83 -2.65
CA SER A 49 -5.86 4.19 -4.08
C SER A 49 -6.94 3.50 -4.93
N ILE A 50 -7.13 2.19 -4.75
CA ILE A 50 -8.18 1.42 -5.46
C ILE A 50 -9.58 1.96 -5.13
N GLN A 51 -9.84 2.32 -3.86
CA GLN A 51 -11.11 2.91 -3.45
C GLN A 51 -11.31 4.33 -4.00
N GLY A 52 -10.24 5.11 -4.18
CA GLY A 52 -10.26 6.44 -4.77
C GLY A 52 -10.69 6.41 -6.25
N VAL A 53 -10.18 5.45 -7.03
CA VAL A 53 -10.60 5.23 -8.41
C VAL A 53 -12.10 4.97 -8.53
N LYS A 54 -12.70 4.27 -7.54
CA LYS A 54 -14.16 4.06 -7.50
C LYS A 54 -14.97 5.32 -7.21
N LYS A 55 -14.43 6.26 -6.41
CA LYS A 55 -15.15 7.50 -6.06
C LYS A 55 -15.21 8.50 -7.22
N GLU A 56 -14.18 8.55 -8.06
CA GLU A 56 -14.21 9.39 -9.27
C GLU A 56 -15.16 8.85 -10.34
N SER A 57 -15.35 7.53 -10.44
CA SER A 57 -16.28 6.92 -11.41
C SER A 57 -17.76 7.04 -11.04
N ASP A 58 -18.11 7.19 -9.75
CA ASP A 58 -19.50 7.32 -9.28
C ASP A 58 -19.98 8.79 -9.17
N GLY A 59 -19.14 9.76 -9.53
CA GLY A 59 -19.34 11.19 -9.24
C GLY A 59 -19.88 12.09 -10.37
N LYS A 60 -20.37 11.56 -11.49
CA LYS A 60 -20.96 12.40 -12.57
C LYS A 60 -22.47 12.20 -12.66
N LYS A 61 -23.22 12.83 -11.73
CA LYS A 61 -24.61 13.21 -12.04
C LYS A 61 -24.57 14.50 -12.86
N PRO A 62 -25.25 14.58 -14.02
CA PRO A 62 -25.42 15.84 -14.72
C PRO A 62 -26.36 16.70 -13.87
N GLU A 63 -25.86 17.80 -13.32
CA GLU A 63 -26.72 18.89 -12.87
C GLU A 63 -27.17 19.61 -14.14
N GLU A 64 -28.42 19.36 -14.55
CA GLU A 64 -29.10 20.16 -15.55
C GLU A 64 -29.24 21.59 -15.02
N GLU A 65 -28.67 22.54 -15.76
CA GLU A 65 -29.06 23.94 -15.72
C GLU A 65 -30.55 24.05 -16.05
N GLY A 66 -31.36 24.38 -15.06
CA GLY A 66 -32.76 24.76 -15.21
C GLY A 66 -32.97 26.16 -14.65
N ASP A 67 -32.62 27.16 -15.45
CA ASP A 67 -33.09 28.54 -15.31
C ASP A 67 -34.62 28.63 -15.51
N ALA A 68 -35.19 29.72 -15.01
CA ALA A 68 -36.52 30.26 -15.26
C ALA A 68 -37.72 29.60 -14.55
N SER A 69 -38.13 30.18 -13.42
CA SER A 69 -39.28 31.12 -13.34
C SER A 69 -39.67 31.42 -11.89
#